data_AF-A0A151TCJ8-F1
#
_entry.id   AF-A0A151TCJ8-F1
#
_cell.length_a   1.000
_cell.length_b   1.000
_cell.length_c   1.000
_cell.angle_alpha   90.00
_cell.angle_beta   90.00
_cell.angle_gamma   90.00
#
_symmetry.space_group_name_H-M   'P 1'
#
loop_
_entity.id
_entity.type
_entity.pdbx_description
1 polymer ?
#
loop_
_entity_poly.entity_id
_entity_poly.type
_entity_poly.pdbx_seq_one_letter_code
_entity_poly.pdbx_strand_id
1 'polypeptide(L)'
;MTEARPLIQVNASCPGSDIAAAMASASLVSKKTDYTYSSTLLKHAKQLFTFADKNRGSYSENIPEVQTYYNSTGYGDELLWAVSWLYHATGDDSYLEFVTGLDGEDYAQWGSPTWFSWDNKHAGTQILRKYDR
;
A
#
# COMPACT_ATOMS: atom_id res chain seq x y z
N MET A 1 -30.83 3.07 11.22
CA MET A 1 -29.61 3.54 11.92
C MET A 1 -29.86 5.00 12.29
N THR A 2 -29.79 5.31 13.58
CA THR A 2 -30.00 6.66 14.14
C THR A 2 -28.83 7.10 15.02
N GLU A 3 -27.90 6.19 15.28
CA GLU A 3 -26.66 6.39 16.01
C GLU A 3 -25.64 7.25 15.22
N ALA A 4 -24.78 7.97 15.96
CA ALA A 4 -23.72 8.78 15.39
C ALA A 4 -22.66 7.90 14.71
N ARG A 5 -22.22 8.31 13.50
CA ARG A 5 -21.17 7.65 12.72
C ARG A 5 -19.98 8.60 12.55
N PRO A 6 -19.08 8.69 13.55
CA PRO A 6 -17.94 9.58 13.47
C PRO A 6 -17.00 9.18 12.32
N LEU A 7 -16.37 10.17 11.70
CA LEU A 7 -15.39 9.96 10.64
C LEU A 7 -13.99 10.20 11.20
N ILE A 8 -13.10 9.26 10.92
CA ILE A 8 -11.68 9.34 11.26
C ILE A 8 -10.91 9.43 9.94
N GLN A 9 -9.88 10.26 9.91
CA GLN A 9 -9.04 10.46 8.73
C GLN A 9 -7.56 10.38 9.09
N VAL A 10 -6.79 9.80 8.18
CA VAL A 10 -5.32 9.87 8.20
C VAL A 10 -4.88 11.16 7.53
N ASN A 11 -3.90 11.84 8.11
CA ASN A 11 -3.32 13.08 7.60
C ASN A 11 -1.85 13.21 8.04
N ALA A 12 -1.17 14.28 7.67
CA ALA A 12 0.26 14.43 7.98
C ALA A 12 0.59 14.45 9.49
N SER A 13 -0.38 14.80 10.36
CA SER A 13 -0.24 14.77 11.82
C SER A 13 -0.71 13.45 12.45
N CYS A 14 -1.39 12.60 11.67
CA CYS A 14 -1.89 11.28 12.07
C CYS A 14 -1.62 10.30 10.90
N PRO A 15 -0.36 9.87 10.71
CA PRO A 15 0.04 9.07 9.55
C PRO A 15 -0.53 7.64 9.57
N GLY A 16 -0.51 7.00 8.40
CA GLY A 16 -1.08 5.68 8.15
C GLY A 16 -0.66 5.16 6.79
N SER A 17 0.59 4.72 6.69
CA SER A 17 1.22 4.30 5.44
C SER A 17 0.66 2.99 4.89
N ASP A 18 0.08 2.19 5.78
CA ASP A 18 -0.54 0.88 5.54
C ASP A 18 -1.83 0.94 4.68
N ILE A 19 -2.39 2.13 4.44
CA ILE A 19 -3.66 2.30 3.70
C ILE A 19 -3.48 2.47 2.17
N ALA A 20 -2.26 2.74 1.69
CA ALA A 20 -2.05 3.29 0.34
C ALA A 20 -2.15 2.30 -0.86
N ALA A 21 -2.19 0.98 -0.63
CA ALA A 21 -1.85 0.02 -1.68
C ALA A 21 -2.98 -0.38 -2.67
N ALA A 22 -4.25 -0.08 -2.38
CA ALA A 22 -5.37 -0.67 -3.13
C ALA A 22 -5.60 -0.08 -4.55
N MET A 23 -5.27 1.19 -4.78
CA MET A 23 -5.71 1.89 -6.00
C MET A 23 -4.88 1.56 -7.25
N ALA A 24 -3.61 1.18 -7.08
CA ALA A 24 -2.72 0.88 -8.22
C ALA A 24 -3.17 -0.38 -8.98
N SER A 25 -3.50 -1.47 -8.28
CA SER A 25 -3.99 -2.71 -8.91
C SER A 25 -5.34 -2.49 -9.62
N ALA A 26 -6.25 -1.74 -9.01
CA ALA A 26 -7.55 -1.40 -9.60
C ALA A 26 -7.39 -0.59 -10.90
N SER A 27 -6.38 0.27 -10.99
CA SER A 27 -6.07 1.02 -12.21
C SER A 27 -5.71 0.11 -13.38
N LEU A 28 -4.94 -0.97 -13.12
CA LEU A 28 -4.55 -1.95 -14.13
C LEU A 28 -5.75 -2.75 -14.65
N VAL A 29 -6.60 -3.23 -13.73
CA VAL A 29 -7.81 -3.99 -14.08
C VAL A 29 -8.76 -3.15 -14.93
N SER A 30 -8.95 -1.89 -14.57
CA SER A 30 -9.91 -1.00 -15.24
C SER A 30 -9.40 -0.48 -16.59
N LYS A 31 -8.10 -0.61 -16.89
CA LYS A 31 -7.45 0.02 -18.06
C LYS A 31 -8.09 -0.30 -19.40
N LYS A 32 -8.60 -1.53 -19.58
CA LYS A 32 -9.23 -1.98 -20.82
C LYS A 32 -10.71 -1.60 -20.94
N THR A 33 -11.39 -1.41 -19.81
CA THR A 33 -12.84 -1.19 -19.77
C THR A 33 -13.18 0.30 -19.62
N ASP A 34 -12.42 1.02 -18.81
CA ASP A 34 -12.57 2.46 -18.59
C ASP A 34 -11.19 3.09 -18.34
N TYR A 35 -10.63 3.63 -19.42
CA TYR A 35 -9.31 4.27 -19.40
C TYR A 35 -9.30 5.56 -18.55
N THR A 36 -10.39 6.32 -18.55
CA THR A 36 -10.49 7.58 -17.79
C THR A 36 -10.51 7.30 -16.30
N TYR A 37 -11.27 6.30 -15.89
CA TYR A 37 -11.32 5.84 -14.51
C TYR A 37 -9.99 5.21 -14.07
N SER A 38 -9.40 4.37 -14.91
CA SER A 38 -8.05 3.82 -14.71
C SER A 38 -7.01 4.91 -14.47
N SER A 39 -7.02 5.98 -15.27
CA SER A 39 -6.11 7.12 -15.12
C SER A 39 -6.33 7.87 -13.80
N THR A 40 -7.59 8.02 -13.38
CA THR A 40 -7.94 8.63 -12.08
C THR A 40 -7.43 7.79 -10.91
N LEU A 41 -7.64 6.47 -10.96
CA LEU A 41 -7.14 5.53 -9.96
C LEU A 41 -5.62 5.56 -9.87
N LEU A 42 -4.92 5.55 -11.00
CA LEU A 42 -3.46 5.60 -11.02
C LEU A 42 -2.93 6.92 -10.44
N LYS A 43 -3.57 8.05 -10.78
CA LYS A 43 -3.22 9.36 -10.19
C LYS A 43 -3.34 9.32 -8.67
N HIS A 44 -4.45 8.82 -8.14
CA HIS A 44 -4.64 8.73 -6.70
C HIS A 44 -3.71 7.71 -6.04
N ALA A 45 -3.41 6.59 -6.69
CA ALA A 45 -2.44 5.63 -6.20
C ALA A 45 -1.05 6.26 -6.00
N LYS A 46 -0.58 7.06 -6.98
CA LYS A 46 0.69 7.79 -6.85
C LYS A 46 0.66 8.80 -5.70
N GLN A 47 -0.42 9.55 -5.57
CA GLN A 47 -0.59 10.54 -4.49
C GLN A 47 -0.59 9.89 -3.11
N LEU A 48 -1.34 8.79 -2.95
CA LEU A 48 -1.43 8.05 -1.69
C LEU A 48 -0.09 7.40 -1.33
N PHE A 49 0.61 6.81 -2.30
CA PHE A 49 1.95 6.27 -2.05
C PHE A 49 2.93 7.37 -1.62
N THR A 50 2.99 8.49 -2.35
CA THR A 50 3.85 9.62 -1.96
C THR A 50 3.50 10.15 -0.57
N PHE A 51 2.22 10.18 -0.22
CA PHE A 51 1.79 10.58 1.12
C PHE A 51 2.24 9.58 2.19
N ALA A 52 2.04 8.28 1.95
CA ALA A 52 2.41 7.19 2.86
C ALA A 52 3.92 7.11 3.09
N ASP A 53 4.72 7.29 2.03
CA ASP A 53 6.17 7.25 2.12
C ASP A 53 6.75 8.50 2.83
N LYS A 54 6.15 9.68 2.62
CA LYS A 54 6.57 10.91 3.31
C LYS A 54 6.15 10.97 4.78
N ASN A 55 5.06 10.31 5.14
CA ASN A 55 4.50 10.34 6.48
C ASN A 55 4.45 8.90 7.01
N ARG A 56 5.62 8.33 7.27
CA ARG A 56 5.75 6.93 7.71
C ARG A 56 5.19 6.74 9.12
N GLY A 57 4.27 5.79 9.26
CA GLY A 57 3.69 5.40 10.54
C GLY A 57 2.49 4.49 10.33
N SER A 58 2.20 3.68 11.35
CA SER A 58 1.01 2.82 11.30
C SER A 58 -0.24 3.60 11.67
N TYR A 59 -1.34 3.36 10.95
CA TYR A 59 -2.62 4.02 11.27
C TYR A 59 -3.16 3.61 12.64
N SER A 60 -2.96 2.35 13.05
CA SER A 60 -3.56 1.83 14.28
C SER A 60 -2.86 2.38 15.51
N GLU A 61 -1.57 2.70 15.44
CA GLU A 61 -0.85 3.42 16.50
C GLU A 61 -1.39 4.84 16.69
N ASN A 62 -1.69 5.54 15.60
CA ASN A 62 -2.17 6.91 15.64
C ASN A 62 -3.67 7.03 15.90
N ILE A 63 -4.43 5.95 15.68
CA ILE A 63 -5.87 5.88 15.91
C ILE A 63 -6.16 4.69 16.85
N PRO A 64 -5.94 4.82 18.17
CA PRO A 64 -6.04 3.70 19.11
C PRO A 64 -7.40 2.97 19.09
N GLU A 65 -8.46 3.69 18.71
CA GLU A 65 -9.82 3.17 18.60
C GLU A 65 -9.94 2.00 17.60
N VAL A 66 -9.13 1.99 16.55
CA VAL A 66 -9.18 0.93 15.51
C VAL A 66 -8.39 -0.32 15.89
N GLN A 67 -7.46 -0.23 16.86
CA GLN A 67 -6.60 -1.36 17.27
C GLN A 67 -7.42 -2.56 17.76
N THR A 68 -8.58 -2.31 18.36
CA THR A 68 -9.45 -3.39 18.85
C THR A 68 -10.12 -4.20 17.73
N TYR A 69 -10.08 -3.72 16.49
CA TYR A 69 -10.70 -4.36 15.33
C TYR A 69 -9.67 -4.78 14.29
N TYR A 70 -8.86 -3.83 13.82
CA TYR A 70 -7.83 -4.01 12.81
C TYR A 70 -6.55 -3.34 13.32
N ASN A 71 -5.76 -4.07 14.09
CA ASN A 71 -4.46 -3.58 14.55
C ASN A 71 -3.37 -3.89 13.52
N SER A 72 -2.77 -2.87 12.92
CA SER A 72 -1.62 -3.08 12.05
C SER A 72 -0.43 -3.60 12.85
N THR A 73 0.28 -4.58 12.31
CA THR A 73 1.55 -5.05 12.88
C THR A 73 2.77 -4.37 12.25
N GLY A 74 2.57 -3.71 11.12
CA GLY A 74 3.59 -2.94 10.41
C GLY A 74 2.95 -2.15 9.26
N TYR A 75 3.79 -1.38 8.57
CA TYR A 75 3.44 -0.68 7.32
C TYR A 75 4.43 -0.93 6.18
N GLY A 76 5.56 -1.59 6.47
CA GLY A 76 6.68 -1.74 5.54
C GLY A 76 6.31 -2.61 4.34
N ASP A 77 5.63 -3.72 4.59
CA ASP A 77 5.16 -4.60 3.53
C ASP A 77 4.01 -4.02 2.71
N GLU A 78 3.20 -3.12 3.29
CA GLU A 78 2.22 -2.33 2.54
C GLU A 78 2.88 -1.34 1.60
N LEU A 79 3.97 -0.69 2.02
CA LEU A 79 4.75 0.19 1.14
C LEU A 79 5.32 -0.61 -0.02
N LEU A 80 5.97 -1.74 0.25
CA LEU A 80 6.52 -2.62 -0.80
C LEU A 80 5.44 -3.15 -1.73
N TRP A 81 4.28 -3.55 -1.19
CA TRP A 81 3.15 -3.99 -1.98
C TRP A 81 2.60 -2.88 -2.89
N ALA A 82 2.49 -1.65 -2.36
CA ALA A 82 2.02 -0.49 -3.11
C ALA A 82 2.96 -0.14 -4.27
N VAL A 83 4.29 -0.09 -4.03
CA VAL A 83 5.25 0.23 -5.08
C VAL A 83 5.35 -0.86 -6.12
N SER A 84 5.25 -2.14 -5.76
CA SER A 84 5.19 -3.23 -6.73
C SER A 84 4.00 -3.03 -7.69
N TRP A 85 2.80 -2.74 -7.17
CA TRP A 85 1.67 -2.46 -8.06
C TRP A 85 1.84 -1.19 -8.91
N LEU A 86 2.46 -0.13 -8.36
CA LEU A 86 2.75 1.08 -9.12
C LEU A 86 3.77 0.83 -10.23
N TYR A 87 4.78 0.00 -9.99
CA TYR A 87 5.71 -0.45 -11.02
C TYR A 87 4.95 -1.16 -12.15
N HIS A 88 4.13 -2.17 -11.84
CA HIS A 88 3.31 -2.86 -12.84
C HIS A 88 2.35 -1.91 -13.60
N ALA A 89 1.84 -0.88 -12.94
CA ALA A 89 0.92 0.08 -13.56
C ALA A 89 1.60 1.11 -14.48
N THR A 90 2.88 1.41 -14.23
CA THR A 90 3.58 2.57 -14.85
C THR A 90 4.80 2.20 -15.67
N GLY A 91 5.49 1.10 -15.33
CA GLY A 91 6.82 0.76 -15.83
C GLY A 91 7.91 1.73 -15.37
N ASP A 92 7.68 2.49 -14.30
CA ASP A 92 8.65 3.45 -13.77
C ASP A 92 9.64 2.76 -12.83
N ASP A 93 10.91 2.69 -13.26
CA ASP A 93 11.98 1.98 -12.56
C ASP A 93 12.27 2.55 -11.16
N SER A 94 11.86 3.78 -10.84
CA SER A 94 12.00 4.32 -9.48
C SER A 94 11.20 3.51 -8.44
N TYR A 95 10.07 2.92 -8.83
CA TYR A 95 9.30 2.03 -7.96
C TYR A 95 9.98 0.67 -7.80
N LEU A 96 10.66 0.18 -8.84
CA LEU A 96 11.46 -1.05 -8.75
C LEU A 96 12.67 -0.82 -7.83
N GLU A 97 13.34 0.33 -7.97
CA GLU A 97 14.46 0.73 -7.12
C GLU A 97 14.04 0.75 -5.64
N PHE A 98 12.84 1.26 -5.31
CA PHE A 98 12.31 1.21 -3.94
C PHE A 98 12.22 -0.23 -3.39
N VAL A 99 11.74 -1.18 -4.19
CA VAL A 99 11.61 -2.60 -3.77
C VAL A 99 12.97 -3.31 -3.71
N THR A 100 13.95 -2.87 -4.50
CA THR A 100 15.27 -3.52 -4.59
C THR A 100 16.37 -2.83 -3.79
N GLY A 101 16.13 -1.61 -3.32
CA GLY A 101 17.06 -0.79 -2.54
C GLY A 101 16.87 -0.96 -1.04
N LEU A 102 17.24 0.08 -0.28
CA LEU A 102 17.27 0.04 1.20
C LEU A 102 15.91 -0.28 1.82
N ASP A 103 14.81 0.33 1.33
CA ASP A 103 13.47 0.04 1.84
C ASP A 103 13.07 -1.43 1.60
N GLY A 104 13.50 -2.00 0.47
CA GLY A 104 13.36 -3.43 0.18
C GLY A 104 14.16 -4.30 1.14
N GLU A 105 15.39 -3.92 1.48
CA GLU A 105 16.21 -4.65 2.44
C GLU A 105 15.61 -4.60 3.85
N ASP A 106 15.09 -3.44 4.25
CA ASP A 106 14.53 -3.21 5.58
C ASP A 106 13.18 -3.91 5.79
N TYR A 107 12.30 -3.87 4.79
CA TYR A 107 10.90 -4.28 4.97
C TYR A 107 10.54 -5.63 4.35
N ALA A 108 11.31 -6.14 3.40
CA ALA A 108 10.76 -7.21 2.57
C ALA A 108 10.77 -8.60 3.18
N GLN A 109 11.52 -8.79 4.27
CA GLN A 109 11.61 -10.03 5.05
C GLN A 109 11.46 -11.27 4.17
N TRP A 110 12.37 -11.44 3.19
CA TRP A 110 12.27 -12.39 2.07
C TRP A 110 12.34 -13.88 2.46
N GLY A 111 12.00 -14.22 3.70
CA GLY A 111 11.84 -15.59 4.17
C GLY A 111 10.65 -16.31 3.51
N SER A 112 10.10 -17.30 4.20
CA SER A 112 8.97 -18.09 3.72
C SER A 112 7.69 -17.69 4.46
N PRO A 113 6.98 -16.63 4.01
CA PRO A 113 5.73 -16.23 4.63
C PRO A 113 4.71 -17.36 4.52
N THR A 114 4.02 -17.65 5.62
CA THR A 114 3.06 -18.76 5.73
C THR A 114 1.62 -18.33 5.48
N TRP A 115 1.37 -17.02 5.36
CA TRP A 115 0.05 -16.46 5.10
C TRP A 115 0.12 -15.16 4.30
N PHE A 116 -1.00 -14.82 3.66
CA PHE A 116 -1.28 -13.53 3.04
C PHE A 116 -2.60 -13.03 3.62
N SER A 117 -2.64 -11.79 4.11
CA SER A 117 -3.80 -11.28 4.83
C SER A 117 -3.98 -9.77 4.64
N TRP A 118 -5.02 -9.22 5.26
CA TRP A 118 -5.25 -7.78 5.30
C TRP A 118 -4.11 -7.02 6.00
N ASP A 119 -3.34 -7.68 6.87
CA ASP A 119 -2.24 -7.12 7.68
C ASP A 119 -0.86 -7.54 7.14
N ASN A 120 -0.74 -8.62 6.36
CA ASN A 120 0.55 -9.08 5.85
C ASN A 120 0.55 -9.29 4.33
N LYS A 121 1.40 -8.53 3.62
CA LYS A 121 1.53 -8.51 2.16
C LYS A 121 2.78 -9.20 1.63
N HIS A 122 3.69 -9.65 2.49
CA HIS A 122 4.99 -10.22 2.11
C HIS A 122 4.87 -11.32 1.04
N ALA A 123 3.97 -12.28 1.23
CA ALA A 123 3.74 -13.36 0.26
C ALA A 123 3.29 -12.83 -1.11
N GLY A 124 2.40 -11.83 -1.13
CA GLY A 124 1.94 -11.20 -2.36
C GLY A 124 3.05 -10.42 -3.05
N THR A 125 3.78 -9.59 -2.31
CA THR A 125 4.91 -8.79 -2.81
C THR A 125 6.00 -9.68 -3.41
N GLN A 126 6.31 -10.81 -2.78
CA GLN A 126 7.25 -11.80 -3.33
C GLN A 126 6.83 -12.34 -4.70
N ILE A 127 5.53 -12.56 -4.91
CA ILE A 127 5.00 -13.02 -6.19
C ILE A 127 5.15 -11.92 -7.25
N LEU A 128 4.71 -10.69 -6.96
CA LEU A 128 4.81 -9.57 -7.91
C LEU A 128 6.26 -9.33 -8.34
N ARG A 129 7.18 -9.33 -7.37
CA ARG A 129 8.62 -9.15 -7.64
C ARG A 129 9.21 -10.19 -8.60
N LYS A 130 8.72 -11.45 -8.55
CA LYS A 130 9.22 -12.49 -9.47
C LYS A 130 8.87 -12.19 -10.94
N TYR A 131 7.85 -11.38 -11.18
CA TYR A 131 7.43 -10.96 -12.52
C TYR A 131 8.06 -9.63 -12.97
N ASP A 132 8.94 -9.04 -12.16
CA ASP A 132 9.69 -7.82 -12.47
C ASP A 132 11.06 -8.13 -13.14
N ARG A 133 11.27 -9.37 -13.61
CA ARG A 133 12.49 -9.87 -14.27
C ARG A 133 12.22 -10.37 -15.68
#